data_AF-A0A401G9K0-F1
#
_entry.id   AF-A0A401G9K0-F1
#
_cell.length_a   1.000
_cell.length_b   1.000
_cell.length_c   1.000
_cell.angle_alpha   90.00
_cell.angle_beta   90.00
_cell.angle_gamma   90.00
#
_symmetry.space_group_name_H-M   'P 1'
#
loop_
_entity.id
_entity.type
_entity.pdbx_description
1 polymer ?
#
loop_
_entity_poly.entity_id
_entity_poly.type
_entity_poly.pdbx_seq_one_letter_code
_entity_poly.pdbx_strand_id
1 'polypeptide(L)'
;MSSNLLNRSFTFIIPKFHLPAHQESCHVAYSFNLLPWVAQTDGEGVEWGHATHNPYASSTKEMGPGSRRDILNDAFGNSNWRKVSNLASTFLAKVKTAVQERCEHVCTFHDFNAVMTAESSAEG
;
A
#
# COMPACT_ATOMS: atom_id res chain seq x y z
N MET A 1 30.00 7.89 1.85
CA MET A 1 29.52 6.96 0.82
C MET A 1 28.44 7.67 0.02
N SER A 2 28.81 8.31 -1.10
CA SER A 2 27.85 9.00 -1.97
C SER A 2 27.21 7.94 -2.87
N SER A 3 26.01 7.48 -2.53
CA SER A 3 25.27 6.54 -3.38
C SER A 3 24.74 7.31 -4.59
N ASN A 4 25.16 6.87 -5.78
CA ASN A 4 24.88 7.50 -7.06
C ASN A 4 23.37 7.42 -7.35
N LEU A 5 22.63 8.49 -7.02
CA LEU A 5 21.17 8.55 -7.12
C LEU A 5 20.64 8.40 -8.56
N LEU A 6 21.51 8.54 -9.57
CA LEU A 6 21.17 8.50 -10.98
C LEU A 6 20.96 7.09 -11.54
N ASN A 7 21.35 6.03 -10.83
CA ASN A 7 21.20 4.64 -11.30
C ASN A 7 20.06 3.90 -10.55
N ARG A 8 18.86 4.51 -10.50
CA ARG A 8 17.67 3.91 -9.91
C ARG A 8 16.58 3.76 -10.96
N SER A 9 16.09 2.54 -11.12
CA SER A 9 14.88 2.26 -11.90
C SER A 9 13.66 2.57 -11.05
N PHE A 10 12.73 3.37 -11.59
CA PHE A 10 11.46 3.67 -10.95
C PHE A 10 10.33 2.95 -11.70
N THR A 11 9.46 2.28 -10.96
CA THR A 11 8.23 1.71 -11.49
C THR A 11 7.07 2.56 -10.99
N PHE A 12 6.27 3.08 -11.91
CA PHE A 12 5.08 3.85 -11.59
C PHE A 12 3.87 2.91 -11.45
N ILE A 13 2.98 3.26 -10.56
CA ILE A 13 1.76 2.50 -10.25
C ILE A 13 0.62 3.46 -9.93
N ILE A 14 -0.61 2.98 -10.08
CA ILE A 14 -1.82 3.69 -9.67
C ILE A 14 -2.34 2.99 -8.40
N PRO A 15 -2.61 3.72 -7.32
CA PRO A 15 -3.20 3.15 -6.11
C PRO A 15 -4.49 2.39 -6.39
N LYS A 16 -4.75 1.33 -5.61
CA LYS A 16 -5.77 0.33 -5.95
C LYS A 16 -7.18 0.91 -6.02
N PHE A 17 -7.51 1.90 -5.19
CA PHE A 17 -8.83 2.52 -5.21
C PHE A 17 -9.03 3.37 -6.47
N HIS A 18 -7.97 4.02 -6.95
CA HIS A 18 -8.01 4.87 -8.14
C HIS A 18 -7.91 4.10 -9.45
N LEU A 19 -7.30 2.92 -9.46
CA LEU A 19 -7.06 2.14 -10.69
C LEU A 19 -8.33 1.93 -11.55
N PRO A 20 -9.51 1.59 -11.00
CA PRO A 20 -10.73 1.42 -11.78
C PRO A 20 -11.24 2.70 -12.45
N ALA A 21 -10.87 3.89 -11.94
CA ALA A 21 -11.25 5.18 -12.52
C ALA A 21 -10.40 5.55 -13.75
N HIS A 22 -9.33 4.79 -14.04
CA HIS A 22 -8.52 4.97 -15.24
C HIS A 22 -9.04 4.13 -16.41
N GLN A 23 -8.57 4.46 -17.62
CA GLN A 23 -8.81 3.68 -18.83
C GLN A 23 -8.29 2.24 -18.70
N GLU A 24 -8.89 1.29 -19.42
CA GLU A 24 -8.60 -0.14 -19.32
C GLU A 24 -7.12 -0.48 -19.54
N SER A 25 -6.43 0.24 -20.43
CA SER A 25 -5.01 0.01 -20.68
C SER A 25 -4.13 0.22 -19.43
N CYS A 26 -4.61 1.00 -18.45
CA CYS A 26 -3.91 1.25 -17.20
C CYS A 26 -4.07 0.10 -16.19
N HIS A 27 -5.19 -0.65 -16.26
CA HIS A 27 -5.57 -1.65 -15.26
C HIS A 27 -4.55 -2.77 -15.13
N VAL A 28 -3.85 -3.11 -16.21
CA VAL A 28 -2.76 -4.09 -16.19
C VAL A 28 -1.41 -3.41 -16.03
N ALA A 29 -1.16 -2.33 -16.79
CA ALA A 29 0.15 -1.68 -16.84
C ALA A 29 0.61 -1.07 -15.51
N TYR A 30 -0.32 -0.64 -14.65
CA TYR A 30 -0.04 0.07 -13.40
C TYR A 30 -0.62 -0.61 -12.16
N SER A 31 -0.98 -1.89 -12.26
CA SER A 31 -1.58 -2.64 -11.15
C SER A 31 -0.56 -3.02 -10.08
N PHE A 32 -0.88 -2.70 -8.83
CA PHE A 32 -0.17 -3.24 -7.66
C PHE A 32 -0.17 -4.78 -7.64
N ASN A 33 -1.23 -5.44 -8.10
CA ASN A 33 -1.35 -6.88 -7.98
C ASN A 33 -0.43 -7.65 -8.94
N LEU A 34 0.07 -6.97 -9.98
CA LEU A 34 0.88 -7.59 -11.04
C LEU A 34 2.37 -7.28 -10.90
N LEU A 35 2.75 -6.46 -9.93
CA LEU A 35 4.15 -6.15 -9.68
C LEU A 35 4.76 -7.13 -8.67
N PRO A 36 6.02 -7.55 -8.89
CA PRO A 36 6.75 -8.30 -7.88
C PRO A 36 7.15 -7.37 -6.73
N TRP A 37 7.30 -7.95 -5.53
CA TRP A 37 7.83 -7.28 -4.33
C TRP A 37 6.97 -6.17 -3.73
N VAL A 38 5.79 -5.92 -4.27
CA VAL A 38 4.76 -5.15 -3.59
C VAL A 38 3.95 -6.10 -2.72
N ALA A 39 4.01 -5.88 -1.41
CA ALA A 39 3.18 -6.63 -0.48
C ALA A 39 1.69 -6.45 -0.82
N GLN A 40 0.81 -7.25 -0.22
CA GLN A 40 -0.62 -7.03 -0.36
C GLN A 40 -1.03 -5.73 0.36
N THR A 41 -1.06 -4.63 -0.40
CA THR A 41 -1.37 -3.28 0.08
C THR A 41 -2.27 -2.56 -0.91
N ASP A 42 -3.08 -1.63 -0.44
CA ASP A 42 -3.91 -0.74 -1.26
C ASP A 42 -3.11 0.41 -1.90
N GLY A 43 -1.96 0.78 -1.30
CA GLY A 43 -1.18 1.94 -1.72
C GLY A 43 -1.77 3.28 -1.25
N GLU A 44 -2.86 3.27 -0.46
CA GLU A 44 -3.63 4.47 -0.10
C GLU A 44 -3.18 5.08 1.24
N GLY A 45 -1.92 4.86 1.61
CA GLY A 45 -1.39 5.32 2.89
C GLY A 45 -1.46 6.85 3.08
N VAL A 46 -1.51 7.61 1.98
CA VAL A 46 -1.72 9.07 1.99
C VAL A 46 -3.15 9.45 2.39
N GLU A 47 -4.12 8.63 1.99
CA GLU A 47 -5.55 8.88 2.22
C GLU A 47 -5.98 8.40 3.61
N TRP A 48 -5.43 7.27 4.06
CA TRP A 48 -5.71 6.75 5.41
C TRP A 48 -5.26 7.70 6.51
N GLY A 49 -4.17 8.44 6.28
CA GLY A 49 -3.69 9.49 7.17
C GLY A 49 -4.76 10.58 7.41
N HIS A 50 -5.54 10.91 6.38
CA HIS A 50 -6.54 11.96 6.46
C HIS A 50 -7.53 11.76 7.61
N ALA A 51 -8.01 10.54 7.86
CA ALA A 51 -8.91 10.27 8.99
C ALA A 51 -8.28 10.60 10.35
N THR A 52 -6.97 10.37 10.49
CA THR A 52 -6.23 10.69 11.72
C THR A 52 -5.96 12.19 11.85
N HIS A 53 -5.76 12.88 10.72
CA HIS A 53 -5.35 14.28 10.71
C HIS A 53 -6.51 15.28 10.60
N ASN A 54 -7.65 14.86 10.04
CA ASN A 54 -8.81 15.73 9.82
C ASN A 54 -9.34 16.40 11.11
N PRO A 55 -9.36 15.76 12.30
CA PRO A 55 -9.78 16.44 13.53
C PRO A 55 -8.96 17.69 13.87
N TYR A 56 -7.69 17.76 13.45
CA TYR A 56 -6.85 18.95 13.66
C TYR A 56 -7.32 20.15 12.84
N ALA A 57 -8.05 19.95 11.74
CA ALA A 57 -8.59 21.05 10.95
C ALA A 57 -9.56 21.89 11.78
N SER A 58 -10.48 21.24 12.50
CA SER A 58 -11.43 21.94 13.37
C SER A 58 -10.80 22.50 14.64
N SER A 59 -9.86 21.79 15.26
CA SER A 59 -9.26 22.23 16.54
C SER A 59 -8.28 23.39 16.38
N THR A 60 -7.68 23.54 15.19
CA THR A 60 -6.71 24.61 14.90
C THR A 60 -7.29 25.82 14.17
N LYS A 61 -8.62 25.86 13.95
CA LYS A 61 -9.26 26.88 13.10
C LYS A 61 -9.15 28.32 13.64
N GLU A 62 -9.19 28.49 14.96
CA GLU A 62 -9.12 29.79 15.63
C GLU A 62 -7.68 30.19 15.99
N MET A 63 -6.70 29.33 15.69
CA MET A 63 -5.31 29.58 16.02
C MET A 63 -4.66 30.55 15.02
N GLY A 64 -3.75 31.39 15.53
CA GLY A 64 -2.89 32.19 14.67
C GLY A 64 -2.04 31.33 13.72
N PRO A 65 -1.58 31.87 12.58
CA PRO A 65 -0.92 31.09 11.53
C PRO A 65 0.36 30.38 11.99
N GLY A 66 1.13 30.99 12.90
CA GLY A 66 2.33 30.37 13.49
C GLY A 66 1.98 29.19 14.40
N SER A 67 1.14 29.42 15.41
CA SER A 67 0.75 28.38 16.37
C SER A 67 -0.01 27.23 15.71
N ARG A 68 -0.84 27.52 14.70
CA ARG A 68 -1.48 26.50 13.87
C ARG A 68 -0.45 25.61 13.18
N ARG A 69 0.58 26.20 12.57
CA ARG A 69 1.64 25.45 11.87
C ARG A 69 2.42 24.57 12.82
N ASP A 70 2.74 25.08 14.01
CA ASP A 70 3.50 24.34 15.03
C ASP A 70 2.73 23.12 15.52
N ILE A 71 1.42 23.25 15.81
CA ILE A 71 0.58 22.11 16.19
C ILE A 71 0.48 21.07 15.07
N LEU A 72 0.29 21.49 13.83
CA LEU A 72 0.21 20.56 12.71
C LEU A 72 1.54 19.81 12.51
N ASN A 73 2.66 20.51 12.62
CA ASN A 73 3.98 19.90 12.54
C ASN A 73 4.21 18.86 13.65
N ASP A 74 3.83 19.18 14.89
CA ASP A 74 3.93 18.24 16.01
C ASP A 74 3.04 17.00 15.81
N ALA A 75 1.79 17.20 15.36
CA ALA A 75 0.87 16.10 15.07
C ALA A 75 1.41 15.16 13.96
N PHE A 76 1.97 15.72 12.89
CA PHE A 76 2.60 14.93 11.83
C PHE A 76 3.90 14.27 12.31
N GLY A 77 4.69 14.97 13.13
CA GLY A 77 5.88 14.43 13.79
C GLY A 77 5.57 13.20 14.65
N ASN A 78 4.57 13.30 15.52
CA ASN A 78 4.07 12.20 16.33
C ASN A 78 3.57 11.03 15.46
N SER A 79 2.85 11.32 14.38
CA SER A 79 2.40 10.28 13.43
C SER A 79 3.58 9.53 12.82
N ASN A 80 4.63 10.23 12.42
CA ASN A 80 5.85 9.64 11.87
C ASN A 80 6.62 8.83 12.91
N TRP A 81 6.75 9.37 14.13
CA TRP A 81 7.36 8.67 15.26
C TRP A 81 6.65 7.33 15.52
N ARG A 82 5.31 7.35 15.66
CA ARG A 82 4.52 6.13 15.85
C ARG A 82 4.71 5.12 14.73
N LYS A 83 4.82 5.54 13.47
CA LYS A 83 5.07 4.63 12.34
C LYS A 83 6.42 3.93 12.48
N VAL A 84 7.48 4.67 12.82
CA VAL A 84 8.83 4.13 12.95
C VAL A 84 8.97 3.26 14.21
N SER A 85 8.47 3.73 15.36
CA SER A 85 8.56 2.98 16.62
C SER A 85 7.74 1.69 16.62
N ASN A 86 6.58 1.68 15.93
CA ASN A 86 5.74 0.48 15.81
C ASN A 86 6.06 -0.36 14.57
N LEU A 87 7.11 -0.02 13.82
CA LEU A 87 7.42 -0.70 12.57
C LEU A 87 7.64 -2.20 12.81
N ALA A 88 8.51 -2.56 13.75
CA ALA A 88 8.86 -3.95 14.04
C ALA A 88 7.66 -4.80 14.48
N SER A 89 6.84 -4.28 15.41
CA SER A 89 5.64 -4.97 15.89
C SER A 89 4.58 -5.14 14.79
N THR A 90 4.38 -4.09 13.98
CA THR A 90 3.47 -4.13 12.82
C THR A 90 3.92 -5.15 11.79
N PHE A 91 5.22 -5.18 11.45
CA PHE A 91 5.76 -6.16 10.50
C PHE A 91 5.64 -7.58 11.03
N LEU A 92 5.95 -7.81 12.30
CA LEU A 92 5.83 -9.15 12.90
C LEU A 92 4.39 -9.67 12.83
N ALA A 93 3.40 -8.82 13.14
CA ALA A 93 1.99 -9.18 13.02
C ALA A 93 1.62 -9.50 11.57
N LYS A 94 2.00 -8.63 10.63
CA LYS A 94 1.69 -8.80 9.20
C LYS A 94 2.35 -10.05 8.59
N VAL A 95 3.60 -10.36 8.96
CA VAL A 95 4.30 -11.54 8.45
C VAL A 95 3.64 -12.82 8.90
N LYS A 96 3.15 -12.89 10.15
CA LYS A 96 2.42 -14.07 10.65
C LYS A 96 1.17 -14.34 9.80
N THR A 97 0.38 -13.30 9.55
CA THR A 97 -0.81 -13.39 8.68
C THR A 97 -0.41 -13.77 7.25
N ALA A 98 0.58 -13.09 6.66
CA ALA A 98 0.99 -13.32 5.29
C ALA A 98 1.52 -14.74 5.05
N VAL A 99 2.19 -15.36 6.02
CA VAL A 99 2.67 -16.75 5.91
C VAL A 99 1.50 -17.74 5.87
N GLN A 100 0.47 -17.52 6.70
CA GLN A 100 -0.72 -18.36 6.70
C GLN A 100 -1.50 -18.20 5.38
N GLU A 101 -1.80 -16.95 5.00
CA GLU A 101 -2.50 -16.64 3.75
C GLU A 101 -1.75 -17.17 2.52
N ARG A 102 -0.41 -17.15 2.53
CA ARG A 102 0.39 -17.73 1.44
C ARG A 102 0.07 -19.20 1.22
N CYS A 103 -0.09 -19.99 2.28
CA CYS A 103 -0.42 -21.42 2.12
C CYS A 103 -1.77 -21.59 1.41
N GLU A 104 -2.78 -20.84 1.85
CA GLU A 104 -4.11 -20.85 1.25
C GLU A 104 -4.07 -20.42 -0.21
N HIS A 105 -3.44 -19.26 -0.50
CA HIS A 105 -3.32 -18.74 -1.87
C HIS A 105 -2.57 -19.69 -2.81
N VAL A 106 -1.52 -20.37 -2.35
CA VAL A 106 -0.76 -21.34 -3.16
C VAL A 106 -1.62 -22.56 -3.46
N CYS A 107 -2.30 -23.13 -2.46
CA CYS A 107 -3.21 -24.26 -2.69
C CYS A 107 -4.31 -23.89 -3.69
N THR A 108 -5.00 -22.76 -3.46
CA THR A 108 -6.05 -22.28 -4.37
C THR A 108 -5.54 -22.04 -5.79
N PHE A 109 -4.32 -21.51 -5.95
CA PHE A 109 -3.72 -21.33 -7.27
C PHE A 109 -3.47 -22.67 -7.97
N HIS A 110 -2.95 -23.67 -7.26
CA HIS A 110 -2.73 -24.99 -7.83
C HIS A 110 -4.03 -25.68 -8.23
N ASP A 111 -5.06 -25.62 -7.38
CA ASP A 111 -6.38 -26.19 -7.65
C ASP A 111 -7.01 -25.54 -8.89
N PHE A 112 -6.98 -24.19 -8.95
CA PHE A 112 -7.47 -23.44 -10.11
C PHE A 112 -6.72 -23.82 -11.40
N ASN A 113 -5.39 -23.86 -11.34
CA ASN A 113 -4.57 -24.15 -12.52
C ASN A 113 -4.79 -25.58 -13.03
N ALA A 114 -4.99 -26.55 -12.12
CA ALA A 114 -5.27 -27.93 -12.50
C ALA A 114 -6.58 -28.05 -13.31
N VAL A 115 -7.65 -27.38 -12.87
CA VAL A 115 -8.94 -27.36 -13.57
C VAL A 115 -8.79 -26.76 -14.97
N MET A 116 -8.16 -25.59 -15.08
CA MET A 116 -7.95 -24.92 -16.37
C MET A 116 -7.17 -25.79 -17.38
N THR A 117 -6.13 -26.49 -16.91
CA THR A 117 -5.34 -27.39 -17.77
C THR A 117 -6.13 -28.61 -18.24
N ALA A 118 -7.00 -29.15 -17.40
CA ALA A 118 -7.84 -30.29 -17.74
C ALA A 118 -8.90 -29.93 -18.79
N GLU A 119 -9.55 -28.77 -18.67
CA GLU A 119 -10.53 -28.28 -19.65
C GLU A 119 -9.88 -28.01 -21.01
N SER A 120 -8.71 -27.36 -21.03
CA SER A 120 -7.97 -27.11 -22.28
C SER A 120 -7.51 -28.37 -23.01
N SER A 121 -7.39 -29.50 -22.29
CA SER A 121 -7.00 -30.80 -22.84
C SER A 121 -8.20 -31.63 -23.32
N ALA A 122 -9.43 -31.22 -22.99
CA ALA A 122 -10.66 -31.94 -23.33
C ALA A 122 -11.38 -31.37 -24.57
N GLU A 123 -10.97 -30.19 -25.05
CA GLU A 123 -11.54 -29.52 -26.24
C GLU A 123 -10.73 -29.75 -27.54
N GLY A 124 -9.71 -30.61 -27.51
CA GLY A 124 -8.94 -31.06 -28.69
C GLY A 124 -9.28 -32.48 -29.11
#